data_AF-A0A7X9YFB4-F1
#
_entry.id   AF-A0A7X9YFB4-F1
#
_cell.length_a   1.000
_cell.length_b   1.000
_cell.length_c   1.000
_cell.angle_alpha   90.00
_cell.angle_beta   90.00
_cell.angle_gamma   90.00
#
_symmetry.space_group_name_H-M   'P 1'
#
loop_
_entity.id
_entity.type
_entity.pdbx_description
1 polymer ?
#
loop_
_entity_poly.entity_id
_entity_poly.type
_entity_poly.pdbx_seq_one_letter_code
_entity_poly.pdbx_strand_id
1 'polypeptide(L)'
;MVKEIRAQAKVQEALIDQENIAMQGLIYTGAFMTGLYEQGSSIVSGVGDFLEWTGDSIFDLGAACWRILEYLARGDIEALRHECEQILESADNTFDAIADGFKTLVMIAQDEEARALLASFPYDYFEAHSSVEKVRLVGKLALEVLLALVTFGAGAIVSAVSKSRYFVKATQAIQKLTEAIKLKRLNHTHIGNTEQQHTDRIEKVDDDLTPGAKRRRPEPQSLKEAMLRLEVARENLLKYGYVAKYSDDELIALANSGSVINERFHVRFMESSYLEYQGKPGMLGAPFQGESGFGAKYWSTTFDQLENADSDPEIISKVLGLDYNPKNDYSLVIIDTQQAHALADTKSIVPTYENLNKFAREELSEKFTPEQLNTLLNPEFQNKYNELYTEALNSGVMEAEWDTEGALKYFSNLKLNQSEFELLEKRLEMQASIGNNQHFLGNGLTKNLLEGTEYGAVETFNFERKLINLEQFGDSLDITPVIKPLNLGM
;
A
#
# COMPACT_ATOMS: atom_id res chain seq x y z
N MET A 1 16.61 39.13 19.51
CA MET A 1 15.73 38.00 19.91
C MET A 1 14.49 37.84 19.03
N VAL A 2 13.29 38.39 19.29
CA VAL A 2 12.07 38.10 18.48
C VAL A 2 12.17 38.49 16.99
N LYS A 3 12.80 39.64 16.68
CA LYS A 3 13.06 40.08 15.30
C LYS A 3 14.04 39.17 14.55
N GLU A 4 14.95 38.57 15.29
CA GLU A 4 16.06 37.74 14.84
C GLU A 4 15.57 36.32 14.56
N ILE A 5 14.75 35.78 15.46
CA ILE A 5 14.02 34.52 15.31
C ILE A 5 13.13 34.57 14.06
N ARG A 6 12.38 35.67 13.85
CA ARG A 6 11.55 35.84 12.64
C ARG A 6 12.36 35.98 11.34
N ALA A 7 13.58 36.51 11.41
CA ALA A 7 14.45 36.63 10.24
C ALA A 7 15.06 35.27 9.88
N GLN A 8 15.48 34.49 10.89
CA GLN A 8 15.97 33.11 10.71
C GLN A 8 14.88 32.18 10.17
N ALA A 9 13.65 32.26 10.72
CA ALA A 9 12.51 31.48 10.24
C ALA A 9 12.21 31.73 8.76
N LYS A 10 12.26 32.99 8.30
CA LYS A 10 12.06 33.33 6.88
C LYS A 10 13.16 32.80 5.96
N VAL A 11 14.40 32.74 6.43
CA VAL A 11 15.51 32.19 5.65
C VAL A 11 15.39 30.67 5.56
N GLN A 12 15.00 30.01 6.65
CA GLN A 12 14.73 28.58 6.69
C GLN A 12 13.53 28.21 5.80
N GLU A 13 12.45 28.99 5.84
CA GLU A 13 11.26 28.84 4.98
C GLU A 13 11.63 28.94 3.49
N ALA A 14 12.46 29.93 3.12
CA ALA A 14 12.93 30.09 1.75
C ALA A 14 13.85 28.97 1.27
N LEU A 15 14.53 28.27 2.19
CA LEU A 15 15.36 27.10 1.89
C LEU A 15 14.48 25.85 1.74
N ILE A 16 13.51 25.65 2.63
CA ILE A 16 12.53 24.55 2.57
C ILE A 16 11.69 24.63 1.29
N ASP A 17 11.27 25.83 0.89
CA ASP A 17 10.50 26.05 -0.36
C ASP A 17 11.31 25.72 -1.64
N GLN A 18 12.63 25.64 -1.56
CA GLN A 18 13.50 25.22 -2.67
C GLN A 18 13.70 23.69 -2.72
N GLU A 19 13.35 22.98 -1.65
CA GLU A 19 13.47 21.53 -1.57
C GLU A 19 12.27 20.83 -2.23
N ASN A 20 12.48 19.61 -2.70
CA ASN A 20 11.40 18.78 -3.22
C ASN A 20 10.45 18.36 -2.08
N ILE A 21 9.24 17.93 -2.45
CA ILE A 21 8.13 17.74 -1.51
C ILE A 21 8.42 16.65 -0.47
N ALA A 22 9.15 15.60 -0.85
CA ALA A 22 9.58 14.55 0.08
C ALA A 22 10.61 15.07 1.10
N MET A 23 11.55 15.90 0.65
CA MET A 23 12.53 16.55 1.53
C MET A 23 11.86 17.60 2.44
N GLN A 24 10.86 18.33 1.94
CA GLN A 24 10.03 19.19 2.78
C GLN A 24 9.34 18.36 3.87
N GLY A 25 8.69 17.25 3.52
CA GLY A 25 8.07 16.31 4.46
C GLY A 25 9.06 15.80 5.52
N LEU A 26 10.26 15.38 5.11
CA LEU A 26 11.33 14.95 6.02
C LEU A 26 11.80 16.07 6.96
N ILE A 27 11.90 17.31 6.47
CA ILE A 27 12.24 18.48 7.30
C ILE A 27 11.13 18.78 8.31
N TYR A 28 9.85 18.72 7.90
CA TYR A 28 8.71 18.93 8.81
C TYR A 28 8.59 17.81 9.85
N THR A 29 8.85 16.55 9.45
CA THR A 29 8.87 15.38 10.33
C THR A 29 10.01 15.47 11.34
N GLY A 30 11.22 15.79 10.89
CA GLY A 30 12.37 16.05 11.77
C GLY A 30 12.09 17.18 12.76
N ALA A 31 11.38 18.24 12.33
CA ALA A 31 10.94 19.33 13.20
C ALA A 31 9.87 18.91 14.22
N PHE A 32 8.93 18.04 13.84
CA PHE A 32 7.93 17.46 14.74
C PHE A 32 8.56 16.59 15.83
N MET A 33 9.46 15.69 15.43
CA MET A 33 10.17 14.83 16.37
C MET A 33 11.17 15.60 17.23
N THR A 34 11.85 16.61 16.68
CA THR A 34 12.74 17.50 17.46
C THR A 34 11.93 18.39 18.42
N GLY A 35 10.73 18.82 18.02
CA GLY A 35 9.81 19.58 18.88
C GLY A 35 9.23 18.74 20.03
N LEU A 36 9.14 17.42 19.84
CA LEU A 36 8.91 16.45 20.92
C LEU A 36 10.17 16.32 21.81
N TYR A 37 11.36 16.35 21.22
CA TYR A 37 12.67 16.16 21.89
C TYR A 37 13.13 17.33 22.76
N GLU A 38 13.01 18.58 22.29
CA GLU A 38 13.47 19.77 23.01
C GLU A 38 12.36 20.82 23.12
N GLN A 39 12.05 21.22 24.35
CA GLN A 39 11.09 22.29 24.66
C GLN A 39 11.64 23.70 24.36
N GLY A 40 12.34 23.89 23.23
CA GLY A 40 12.70 25.22 22.71
C GLY A 40 14.08 25.39 22.08
N SER A 41 14.55 24.48 21.21
CA SER A 41 15.81 24.69 20.46
C SER A 41 15.69 24.29 18.97
N SER A 42 16.61 24.79 18.15
CA SER A 42 16.40 25.10 16.72
C SER A 42 16.23 23.87 15.80
N ILE A 43 15.31 23.99 14.83
CA ILE A 43 14.95 23.04 13.74
C ILE A 43 16.17 22.45 12.96
N VAL A 44 17.36 23.03 13.08
CA VAL A 44 18.52 22.74 12.21
C VAL A 44 19.38 21.56 12.70
N SER A 45 19.44 21.26 14.00
CA SER A 45 20.29 20.15 14.51
C SER A 45 19.68 18.76 14.29
N GLY A 46 18.35 18.66 14.23
CA GLY A 46 17.64 17.37 14.11
C GLY A 46 17.64 16.74 12.73
N VAL A 47 18.20 17.37 11.69
CA VAL A 47 18.21 16.80 10.32
C VAL A 47 19.34 15.77 10.15
N GLY A 48 20.41 15.85 10.96
CA GLY A 48 21.61 15.02 10.81
C GLY A 48 21.44 13.56 11.27
N ASP A 49 20.70 13.33 12.36
CA ASP A 49 20.53 12.00 12.96
C ASP A 49 19.46 11.13 12.26
N PHE A 50 18.71 11.70 11.31
CA PHE A 50 17.60 11.04 10.60
C PHE A 50 17.97 10.57 9.19
N LEU A 51 19.24 10.73 8.77
CA LEU A 51 19.75 10.26 7.48
C LEU A 51 19.79 8.72 7.36
N GLU A 52 19.59 7.99 8.47
CA GLU A 52 19.54 6.52 8.51
C GLU A 52 18.13 5.95 8.29
N TRP A 53 17.08 6.78 8.23
CA TRP A 53 15.72 6.32 7.94
C TRP A 53 15.51 6.10 6.44
N THR A 54 15.00 4.92 6.07
CA THR A 54 14.57 4.62 4.71
C THR A 54 13.31 5.41 4.35
N GLY A 55 13.05 5.63 3.05
CA GLY A 55 11.89 6.40 2.57
C GLY A 55 10.53 5.94 3.12
N ASP A 56 10.45 4.65 3.42
CA ASP A 56 9.31 3.97 4.04
C ASP A 56 8.87 4.59 5.38
N SER A 57 9.80 4.93 6.28
CA SER A 57 9.48 5.45 7.61
C SER A 57 8.89 6.88 7.61
N ILE A 58 9.08 7.65 6.53
CA ILE A 58 8.70 9.07 6.46
C ILE A 58 7.21 9.24 6.11
N PHE A 59 6.70 8.41 5.22
CA PHE A 59 5.32 8.49 4.72
C PHE A 59 4.33 7.71 5.61
N ASP A 60 4.78 6.64 6.26
CA ASP A 60 4.06 6.01 7.35
C ASP A 60 3.70 7.02 8.43
N LEU A 61 4.62 7.95 8.72
CA LEU A 61 4.39 9.00 9.71
C LEU A 61 3.35 10.02 9.23
N GLY A 62 3.28 10.33 7.93
CA GLY A 62 2.25 11.23 7.38
C GLY A 62 0.84 10.65 7.49
N ALA A 63 0.68 9.35 7.17
CA ALA A 63 -0.57 8.63 7.36
C ALA A 63 -0.91 8.45 8.85
N ALA A 64 0.09 8.14 9.68
CA ALA A 64 -0.07 8.06 11.13
C ALA A 64 -0.47 9.41 11.73
N CYS A 65 0.09 10.52 11.26
CA CYS A 65 -0.30 11.88 11.67
C CYS A 65 -1.77 12.17 11.35
N TRP A 66 -2.26 11.71 10.20
CA TRP A 66 -3.69 11.83 9.87
C TRP A 66 -4.56 10.97 10.81
N ARG A 67 -4.18 9.71 11.05
CA ARG A 67 -4.88 8.82 11.99
C ARG A 67 -4.91 9.41 13.40
N ILE A 68 -3.79 9.97 13.87
CA ILE A 68 -3.70 10.70 15.14
C ILE A 68 -4.72 11.84 15.19
N LEU A 69 -4.80 12.70 14.16
CA LEU A 69 -5.80 13.77 14.14
C LEU A 69 -7.24 13.27 14.14
N GLU A 70 -7.51 12.18 13.43
CA GLU A 70 -8.82 11.53 13.41
C GLU A 70 -9.20 10.98 14.80
N TYR A 71 -8.27 10.27 15.46
CA TYR A 71 -8.46 9.74 16.81
C TYR A 71 -8.61 10.87 17.83
N LEU A 72 -7.83 11.94 17.71
CA LEU A 72 -8.00 13.16 18.52
C LEU A 72 -9.40 13.74 18.36
N ALA A 73 -9.86 13.96 17.12
CA ALA A 73 -11.18 14.53 16.84
C ALA A 73 -12.33 13.66 17.37
N ARG A 74 -12.16 12.34 17.36
CA ARG A 74 -13.13 11.37 17.90
C ARG A 74 -13.03 11.19 19.42
N GLY A 75 -11.89 11.54 20.02
CA GLY A 75 -11.59 11.27 21.43
C GLY A 75 -11.20 9.82 21.71
N ASP A 76 -10.71 9.10 20.69
CA ASP A 76 -10.33 7.68 20.77
C ASP A 76 -8.90 7.52 21.32
N ILE A 77 -8.78 7.49 22.65
CA ILE A 77 -7.50 7.49 23.36
C ILE A 77 -6.75 6.15 23.18
N GLU A 78 -7.46 5.03 23.03
CA GLU A 78 -6.83 3.72 22.83
C GLU A 78 -6.22 3.61 21.43
N ALA A 79 -6.95 4.03 20.39
CA ALA A 79 -6.42 4.08 19.03
C ALA A 79 -5.25 5.07 18.90
N LEU A 80 -5.34 6.23 19.57
CA LEU A 80 -4.27 7.21 19.65
C LEU A 80 -3.00 6.62 20.29
N ARG A 81 -3.14 5.88 21.39
CA ARG A 81 -2.02 5.19 22.06
C ARG A 81 -1.35 4.21 21.12
N HIS A 82 -2.15 3.35 20.51
CA HIS A 82 -1.65 2.31 19.62
C HIS A 82 -0.85 2.88 18.45
N GLU A 83 -1.34 3.96 17.84
CA GLU A 83 -0.66 4.64 16.74
C GLU A 83 0.69 5.26 17.18
N CYS A 84 0.72 5.88 18.36
CA CYS A 84 1.97 6.42 18.92
C CYS A 84 2.98 5.32 19.28
N GLU A 85 2.54 4.17 19.77
CA GLU A 85 3.40 3.00 20.02
C GLU A 85 3.99 2.43 18.73
N GLN A 86 3.22 2.37 17.63
CA GLN A 86 3.75 1.96 16.32
C GLN A 86 4.81 2.93 15.78
N ILE A 87 4.61 4.24 15.95
CA ILE A 87 5.62 5.24 15.60
C ILE A 87 6.88 5.06 16.44
N LEU A 88 6.74 4.76 17.74
CA LEU A 88 7.85 4.50 18.66
C LEU A 88 8.68 3.27 18.29
N GLU A 89 8.05 2.20 17.79
CA GLU A 89 8.74 0.99 17.33
C GLU A 89 9.67 1.25 16.14
N SER A 90 9.41 2.32 15.37
CA SER A 90 10.21 2.73 14.21
C SER A 90 11.38 3.67 14.55
N ALA A 91 11.47 4.15 15.79
CA ALA A 91 12.45 5.16 16.21
C ALA A 91 13.46 4.64 17.25
N ASP A 92 14.75 4.71 16.92
CA ASP A 92 15.81 4.37 17.87
C ASP A 92 15.98 5.49 18.92
N ASN A 93 15.65 5.19 20.19
CA ASN A 93 16.03 5.90 21.43
C ASN A 93 15.30 7.20 21.87
N THR A 94 14.01 7.40 21.56
CA THR A 94 13.28 8.67 21.86
C THR A 94 12.11 8.56 22.87
N PHE A 95 12.26 7.79 23.95
CA PHE A 95 11.16 7.49 24.88
C PHE A 95 10.55 8.70 25.62
N ASP A 96 11.36 9.54 26.27
CA ASP A 96 10.83 10.56 27.20
C ASP A 96 10.10 11.72 26.49
N ALA A 97 10.61 12.10 25.32
CA ALA A 97 10.08 13.15 24.46
C ALA A 97 8.70 12.82 23.87
N ILE A 98 8.56 11.58 23.40
CA ILE A 98 7.34 11.09 22.77
C ILE A 98 6.26 10.80 23.83
N ALA A 99 6.66 10.34 25.03
CA ALA A 99 5.75 10.18 26.16
C ALA A 99 5.11 11.53 26.60
N ASP A 100 5.88 12.63 26.61
CA ASP A 100 5.35 13.96 26.95
C ASP A 100 4.50 14.58 25.82
N GLY A 101 4.82 14.27 24.56
CA GLY A 101 3.96 14.56 23.41
C GLY A 101 2.63 13.84 23.48
N PHE A 102 2.66 12.54 23.77
CA PHE A 102 1.47 11.70 23.92
C PHE A 102 0.53 12.22 25.03
N LYS A 103 1.07 12.64 26.19
CA LYS A 103 0.27 13.30 27.24
C LYS A 103 -0.47 14.54 26.71
N THR A 104 0.19 15.34 25.88
CA THR A 104 -0.43 16.52 25.28
C THR A 104 -1.55 16.12 24.31
N LEU A 105 -1.37 15.06 23.53
CA LEU A 105 -2.39 14.52 22.63
C LEU A 105 -3.60 13.95 23.41
N VAL A 106 -3.38 13.22 24.50
CA VAL A 106 -4.47 12.72 25.38
C VAL A 106 -5.26 13.87 26.00
N MET A 107 -4.58 14.93 26.46
CA MET A 107 -5.26 16.14 26.97
C MET A 107 -6.15 16.80 25.90
N ILE A 108 -5.74 16.76 24.64
CA ILE A 108 -6.51 17.29 23.50
C ILE A 108 -7.71 16.38 23.18
N ALA A 109 -7.51 15.06 23.16
CA ALA A 109 -8.56 14.08 22.89
C ALA A 109 -9.70 14.14 23.93
N GLN A 110 -9.39 14.51 25.18
CA GLN A 110 -10.37 14.64 26.26
C GLN A 110 -11.07 16.01 26.29
N ASP A 111 -10.64 16.99 25.48
CA ASP A 111 -11.21 18.34 25.44
C ASP A 111 -12.28 18.45 24.35
N GLU A 112 -13.54 18.66 24.75
CA GLU A 112 -14.67 18.73 23.81
C GLU A 112 -14.60 19.94 22.85
N GLU A 113 -14.10 21.08 23.32
CA GLU A 113 -13.94 22.28 22.48
C GLU A 113 -12.83 22.09 21.45
N ALA A 114 -11.74 21.45 21.84
CA ALA A 114 -10.63 21.07 20.96
C ALA A 114 -11.08 20.05 19.90
N ARG A 115 -11.85 19.03 20.31
CA ARG A 115 -12.43 18.05 19.37
C ARG A 115 -13.37 18.69 18.37
N ALA A 116 -14.24 19.61 18.80
CA ALA A 116 -15.14 20.33 17.90
C ALA A 116 -14.39 21.21 16.89
N LEU A 117 -13.28 21.82 17.30
CA LEU A 117 -12.41 22.62 16.43
C LEU A 117 -11.62 21.75 15.43
N LEU A 118 -11.15 20.56 15.84
CA LEU A 118 -10.51 19.59 14.94
C LEU A 118 -11.53 18.97 13.95
N ALA A 119 -12.75 18.69 14.39
CA ALA A 119 -13.81 18.13 13.54
C ALA A 119 -14.39 19.14 12.54
N SER A 120 -14.29 20.44 12.84
CA SER A 120 -14.78 21.54 11.96
C SER A 120 -13.73 22.06 10.98
N PHE A 121 -12.61 21.36 10.86
CA PHE A 121 -11.54 21.69 9.92
C PHE A 121 -12.07 21.65 8.47
N PRO A 122 -11.70 22.60 7.58
CA PRO A 122 -12.39 22.84 6.31
C PRO A 122 -12.18 21.71 5.29
N TYR A 123 -13.01 20.67 5.39
CA TYR A 123 -13.14 19.55 4.45
C TYR A 123 -13.35 20.04 3.00
N ASP A 124 -14.13 21.11 2.82
CA ASP A 124 -14.48 21.72 1.53
C ASP A 124 -13.27 22.20 0.70
N TYR A 125 -12.15 22.53 1.34
CA TYR A 125 -10.92 22.93 0.64
C TYR A 125 -10.23 21.74 -0.02
N PHE A 126 -10.27 20.58 0.66
CA PHE A 126 -9.69 19.35 0.16
C PHE A 126 -10.57 18.74 -0.92
N GLU A 127 -11.90 18.82 -0.79
CA GLU A 127 -12.86 18.38 -1.81
C GLU A 127 -12.58 18.93 -3.22
N ALA A 128 -12.01 20.14 -3.33
CA ALA A 128 -11.78 20.86 -4.59
C ALA A 128 -10.49 20.50 -5.37
N HIS A 129 -9.60 19.66 -4.82
CA HIS A 129 -8.33 19.29 -5.47
C HIS A 129 -8.39 17.88 -6.08
N SER A 130 -7.44 17.52 -6.96
CA SER A 130 -7.32 16.13 -7.46
C SER A 130 -6.96 15.19 -6.31
N SER A 131 -7.35 13.91 -6.35
CA SER A 131 -7.14 12.93 -5.26
C SER A 131 -5.70 12.93 -4.70
N VAL A 132 -4.71 12.93 -5.61
CA VAL A 132 -3.27 13.03 -5.30
C VAL A 132 -2.93 14.32 -4.56
N GLU A 133 -3.49 15.45 -5.01
CA GLU A 133 -3.24 16.75 -4.40
C GLU A 133 -4.01 16.93 -3.08
N LYS A 134 -5.15 16.25 -2.90
CA LYS A 134 -5.88 16.16 -1.62
C LYS A 134 -4.99 15.50 -0.57
N VAL A 135 -4.46 14.31 -0.87
CA VAL A 135 -3.61 13.53 0.04
C VAL A 135 -2.36 14.32 0.42
N ARG A 136 -1.72 14.95 -0.56
CA ARG A 136 -0.53 15.80 -0.37
C ARG A 136 -0.80 17.01 0.54
N LEU A 137 -1.93 17.70 0.34
CA LEU A 137 -2.32 18.85 1.16
C LEU A 137 -2.75 18.43 2.57
N VAL A 138 -3.41 17.28 2.69
CA VAL A 138 -3.90 16.72 3.97
C VAL A 138 -2.72 16.31 4.86
N GLY A 139 -1.74 15.56 4.36
CA GLY A 139 -0.60 15.10 5.17
C GLY A 139 0.29 16.24 5.68
N LYS A 140 0.61 17.21 4.83
CA LYS A 140 1.40 18.40 5.21
C LYS A 140 0.70 19.23 6.29
N LEU A 141 -0.60 19.44 6.11
CA LEU A 141 -1.41 20.20 7.06
C LEU A 141 -1.61 19.45 8.37
N ALA A 142 -1.80 18.12 8.32
CA ALA A 142 -1.97 17.30 9.50
C ALA A 142 -0.74 17.39 10.43
N LEU A 143 0.45 17.32 9.82
CA LEU A 143 1.72 17.47 10.52
C LEU A 143 1.92 18.88 11.07
N GLU A 144 1.57 19.94 10.32
CA GLU A 144 1.62 21.33 10.80
C GLU A 144 0.69 21.55 12.01
N VAL A 145 -0.50 20.94 12.02
CA VAL A 145 -1.45 20.98 13.15
C VAL A 145 -0.86 20.27 14.36
N LEU A 146 -0.40 19.03 14.23
CA LEU A 146 0.19 18.27 15.33
C LEU A 146 1.44 18.96 15.90
N LEU A 147 2.29 19.51 15.04
CA LEU A 147 3.46 20.30 15.45
C LEU A 147 3.03 21.54 16.23
N ALA A 148 2.04 22.29 15.76
CA ALA A 148 1.51 23.45 16.49
C ALA A 148 0.94 23.07 17.87
N LEU A 149 0.33 21.89 17.98
CA LEU A 149 -0.25 21.38 19.22
C LEU A 149 0.81 21.00 20.24
N VAL A 150 1.76 20.18 19.82
CA VAL A 150 2.84 19.65 20.66
C VAL A 150 3.83 20.75 21.06
N THR A 151 4.14 21.67 20.15
CA THR A 151 5.09 22.77 20.41
C THR A 151 4.43 24.03 20.98
N PHE A 152 3.13 23.98 21.29
CA PHE A 152 2.37 25.11 21.82
C PHE A 152 2.46 26.36 20.93
N GLY A 153 2.39 26.16 19.61
CA GLY A 153 2.39 27.21 18.59
C GLY A 153 3.77 27.77 18.23
N ALA A 154 4.85 27.23 18.80
CA ALA A 154 6.22 27.66 18.47
C ALA A 154 6.75 27.02 17.16
N GLY A 155 6.24 25.85 16.79
CA GLY A 155 6.68 25.08 15.62
C GLY A 155 5.81 25.23 14.38
N ALA A 156 4.68 25.95 14.43
CA ALA A 156 3.84 26.16 13.25
C ALA A 156 4.58 27.02 12.20
N ILE A 157 5.25 26.37 11.25
CA ILE A 157 5.80 27.03 10.07
C ILE A 157 4.60 27.47 9.23
N VAL A 158 4.47 28.79 9.04
CA VAL A 158 3.41 29.36 8.20
C VAL A 158 3.80 29.10 6.75
N SER A 159 3.49 27.94 6.21
CA SER A 159 3.82 27.61 4.82
C SER A 159 3.10 28.54 3.82
N ALA A 160 3.59 28.61 2.58
CA ALA A 160 3.05 29.42 1.49
C ALA A 160 1.54 29.21 1.20
N VAL A 161 0.94 28.14 1.75
CA VAL A 161 -0.49 27.78 1.69
C VAL A 161 -1.37 28.74 2.53
N SER A 162 -0.78 29.48 3.47
CA SER A 162 -1.43 30.46 4.37
C SER A 162 -2.13 31.65 3.71
N LYS A 163 -2.05 31.78 2.38
CA LYS A 163 -2.69 32.86 1.60
C LYS A 163 -4.13 32.55 1.17
N SER A 164 -4.61 31.32 1.36
CA SER A 164 -5.99 30.93 1.07
C SER A 164 -6.94 31.41 2.18
N ARG A 165 -8.12 31.94 1.83
CA ARG A 165 -9.13 32.38 2.82
C ARG A 165 -9.63 31.26 3.73
N TYR A 166 -9.52 30.01 3.29
CA TYR A 166 -9.88 28.81 4.05
C TYR A 166 -8.81 28.46 5.10
N PHE A 167 -7.53 28.70 4.76
CA PHE A 167 -6.41 28.45 5.67
C PHE A 167 -6.36 29.47 6.82
N VAL A 168 -6.78 30.72 6.60
CA VAL A 168 -6.89 31.72 7.67
C VAL A 168 -7.82 31.26 8.80
N LYS A 169 -8.92 30.58 8.47
CA LYS A 169 -9.84 30.02 9.49
C LYS A 169 -9.20 28.85 10.23
N ALA A 170 -8.50 27.97 9.53
CA ALA A 170 -7.74 26.88 10.13
C ALA A 170 -6.64 27.39 11.08
N THR A 171 -5.85 28.38 10.67
CA THR A 171 -4.83 29.00 11.51
C THR A 171 -5.41 29.67 12.75
N GLN A 172 -6.58 30.31 12.64
CA GLN A 172 -7.30 30.87 13.79
C GLN A 172 -7.83 29.79 14.74
N ALA A 173 -8.33 28.67 14.21
CA ALA A 173 -8.76 27.52 15.00
C ALA A 173 -7.58 26.90 15.76
N ILE A 174 -6.45 26.68 15.08
CA ILE A 174 -5.20 26.17 15.67
C ILE A 174 -4.70 27.12 16.78
N GLN A 175 -4.71 28.44 16.56
CA GLN A 175 -4.30 29.43 17.57
C GLN A 175 -5.18 29.37 18.83
N LYS A 176 -6.50 29.30 18.66
CA LYS A 176 -7.44 29.17 19.79
C LYS A 176 -7.20 27.87 20.57
N LEU A 177 -6.98 26.78 19.84
CA LEU A 177 -6.74 25.46 20.43
C LEU A 177 -5.42 25.43 21.21
N THR A 178 -4.36 26.01 20.65
CA THR A 178 -3.07 26.19 21.33
C THR A 178 -3.19 27.05 22.60
N GLU A 179 -3.97 28.13 22.58
CA GLU A 179 -4.20 28.99 23.75
C GLU A 179 -4.98 28.26 24.85
N ALA A 180 -6.02 27.50 24.48
CA ALA A 180 -6.81 26.69 25.41
C ALA A 180 -5.96 25.61 26.11
N ILE A 181 -5.10 24.90 25.36
CA ILE A 181 -4.22 23.85 25.91
C ILE A 181 -3.15 24.46 26.82
N LYS A 182 -2.55 25.60 26.46
CA LYS A 182 -1.59 26.32 27.32
C LYS A 182 -2.19 26.62 28.70
N LEU A 183 -3.42 27.11 28.73
CA LEU A 183 -4.13 27.44 29.97
C LEU A 183 -4.42 26.19 30.81
N LYS A 184 -4.84 25.07 30.19
CA LYS A 184 -5.08 23.80 30.89
C LYS A 184 -3.81 23.19 31.48
N ARG A 185 -2.68 23.23 30.78
CA ARG A 185 -1.41 22.70 31.31
C ARG A 185 -0.85 23.55 32.46
N LEU A 186 -0.99 24.89 32.40
CA LEU A 186 -0.63 25.78 33.50
C LEU A 186 -1.44 25.47 34.77
N ASN A 187 -2.74 25.18 34.62
CA ASN A 187 -3.59 24.76 35.73
C ASN A 187 -3.25 23.35 36.25
N HIS A 188 -2.80 22.44 35.37
CA HIS A 188 -2.34 21.09 35.75
C HIS A 188 -0.96 21.10 36.47
N THR A 189 -0.14 22.13 36.23
CA THR A 189 1.18 22.30 36.87
C THR A 189 1.08 23.04 38.21
N HIS A 190 0.03 23.84 38.41
CA HIS A 190 -0.32 24.50 39.67
C HIS A 190 -1.20 23.64 40.58
N ILE A 191 -0.78 22.41 40.91
CA ILE A 191 -1.34 21.70 42.08
C ILE A 191 -0.59 22.21 43.32
N GLY A 192 -0.92 23.44 43.71
CA GLY A 192 -0.41 24.10 44.90
C GLY A 192 -1.38 25.19 45.31
N ASN A 193 -2.45 24.77 46.01
CA ASN A 193 -3.45 25.58 46.73
C ASN A 193 -4.04 26.78 45.95
N THR A 194 -5.27 26.67 45.47
CA THR A 194 -6.46 27.40 45.99
C THR A 194 -7.69 27.05 45.12
N GLU A 195 -8.78 26.70 45.82
CA GLU A 195 -10.20 26.65 45.44
C GLU A 195 -10.70 26.08 44.10
N GLN A 196 -11.67 25.17 44.27
CA GLN A 196 -12.45 24.47 43.26
C GLN A 196 -13.05 25.41 42.21
N GLN A 197 -12.49 25.38 40.99
CA GLN A 197 -13.29 25.56 39.78
C GLN A 197 -13.49 24.20 39.13
N HIS A 198 -14.75 23.87 38.88
CA HIS A 198 -15.21 22.63 38.27
C HIS A 198 -14.91 22.68 36.75
N THR A 199 -13.64 22.70 36.38
CA THR A 199 -13.21 22.36 35.02
C THR A 199 -13.05 20.85 34.95
N ASP A 200 -13.71 20.21 33.98
CA ASP A 200 -13.77 18.76 33.80
C ASP A 200 -12.43 18.08 34.09
N ARG A 201 -12.45 17.16 35.06
CA ARG A 201 -11.27 16.38 35.44
C ARG A 201 -10.94 15.42 34.30
N ILE A 202 -9.86 15.71 33.60
CA ILE A 202 -9.11 14.80 32.73
C ILE A 202 -8.91 13.47 33.48
N GLU A 203 -9.40 12.37 32.92
CA GLU A 203 -9.16 11.04 33.47
C GLU A 203 -7.67 10.70 33.37
N LYS A 204 -7.12 10.20 34.47
CA LYS A 204 -5.72 9.80 34.57
C LYS A 204 -5.55 8.46 33.86
N VAL A 205 -5.01 8.48 32.64
CA VAL A 205 -4.72 7.27 31.86
C VAL A 205 -3.34 6.73 32.27
N ASP A 206 -3.14 5.42 32.20
CA ASP A 206 -1.83 4.80 32.50
C ASP A 206 -0.76 5.30 31.51
N ASP A 207 0.37 5.78 32.02
CA ASP A 207 1.31 6.65 31.28
C ASP A 207 2.46 5.88 30.60
N ASP A 208 2.56 4.56 30.77
CA ASP A 208 3.65 3.74 30.24
C ASP A 208 3.37 3.33 28.79
N LEU A 209 4.16 3.86 27.84
CA LEU A 209 4.27 3.36 26.47
C LEU A 209 5.34 2.25 26.43
N THR A 210 5.03 1.10 25.83
CA THR A 210 6.00 0.00 25.70
C THR A 210 6.34 -0.27 24.24
N PRO A 211 7.63 -0.33 23.84
CA PRO A 211 8.00 -0.73 22.50
C PRO A 211 7.67 -2.22 22.29
N GLY A 212 6.83 -2.53 21.30
CA GLY A 212 6.69 -3.89 20.81
C GLY A 212 7.87 -4.30 19.92
N ALA A 213 7.99 -5.59 19.65
CA ALA A 213 8.94 -6.11 18.66
C ALA A 213 8.59 -5.56 17.27
N LYS A 214 9.59 -5.30 16.39
CA LYS A 214 9.40 -4.87 14.99
C LYS A 214 8.27 -5.66 14.32
N ARG A 215 7.10 -5.05 14.22
CA ARG A 215 5.92 -5.66 13.60
C ARG A 215 5.83 -5.21 12.15
N ARG A 216 5.36 -6.13 11.30
CA ARG A 216 4.97 -5.84 9.92
C ARG A 216 3.99 -4.67 9.93
N ARG A 217 4.09 -3.77 8.94
CA ARG A 217 3.10 -2.70 8.75
C ARG A 217 1.70 -3.31 8.83
N PRO A 218 0.78 -2.73 9.59
CA PRO A 218 -0.58 -3.25 9.65
C PRO A 218 -1.20 -3.22 8.26
N GLU A 219 -2.04 -4.20 7.97
CA GLU A 219 -2.84 -4.24 6.74
C GLU A 219 -3.59 -2.89 6.57
N PRO A 220 -3.71 -2.34 5.34
CA PRO A 220 -4.54 -1.16 5.13
C PRO A 220 -5.96 -1.39 5.66
N GLN A 221 -6.57 -0.36 6.24
CA GLN A 221 -7.92 -0.47 6.83
C GLN A 221 -9.02 -0.24 5.79
N SER A 222 -8.67 0.33 4.63
CA SER A 222 -9.59 0.64 3.54
C SER A 222 -8.89 0.69 2.18
N LEU A 223 -9.68 0.59 1.11
CA LEU A 223 -9.19 0.77 -0.28
C LEU A 223 -8.56 2.14 -0.50
N LYS A 224 -9.11 3.20 0.12
CA LYS A 224 -8.50 4.53 0.08
C LYS A 224 -7.10 4.52 0.69
N GLU A 225 -6.92 3.89 1.85
CA GLU A 225 -5.58 3.78 2.46
C GLU A 225 -4.62 2.99 1.58
N ALA A 226 -5.09 1.92 0.94
CA ALA A 226 -4.29 1.14 -0.01
C ALA A 226 -3.83 2.00 -1.21
N MET A 227 -4.71 2.83 -1.79
CA MET A 227 -4.30 3.78 -2.83
C MET A 227 -3.24 4.78 -2.35
N LEU A 228 -3.41 5.34 -1.15
CA LEU A 228 -2.42 6.26 -0.57
C LEU A 228 -1.05 5.58 -0.43
N ARG A 229 -1.03 4.32 0.01
CA ARG A 229 0.20 3.55 0.17
C ARG A 229 0.92 3.30 -1.17
N LEU A 230 0.20 3.11 -2.27
CA LEU A 230 0.82 3.01 -3.60
C LEU A 230 1.43 4.33 -4.05
N GLU A 231 0.77 5.48 -3.82
CA GLU A 231 1.35 6.79 -4.14
C GLU A 231 2.67 7.03 -3.38
N VAL A 232 2.73 6.57 -2.13
CA VAL A 232 3.94 6.60 -1.31
C VAL A 232 5.02 5.68 -1.87
N ALA A 233 4.65 4.46 -2.22
CA ALA A 233 5.58 3.50 -2.80
C ALA A 233 6.20 4.03 -4.10
N ARG A 234 5.45 4.80 -4.91
CA ARG A 234 5.95 5.47 -6.12
C ARG A 234 7.13 6.39 -5.87
N GLU A 235 7.01 7.23 -4.86
CA GLU A 235 8.08 8.17 -4.50
C GLU A 235 9.31 7.44 -3.96
N ASN A 236 9.11 6.35 -3.22
CA ASN A 236 10.21 5.51 -2.74
C ASN A 236 10.92 4.81 -3.90
N LEU A 237 10.16 4.27 -4.85
CA LEU A 237 10.68 3.62 -6.04
C LEU A 237 11.50 4.59 -6.91
N LEU A 238 11.01 5.83 -7.10
CA LEU A 238 11.73 6.91 -7.80
C LEU A 238 13.09 7.25 -7.16
N LYS A 239 13.18 7.17 -5.83
CA LYS A 239 14.35 7.64 -5.07
C LYS A 239 15.38 6.55 -4.80
N TYR A 240 14.93 5.34 -4.50
CA TYR A 240 15.79 4.25 -4.03
C TYR A 240 15.85 3.07 -5.00
N GLY A 241 15.01 3.07 -6.03
CA GLY A 241 14.76 1.89 -6.84
C GLY A 241 13.92 0.84 -6.10
N TYR A 242 13.67 -0.27 -6.76
CA TYR A 242 12.91 -1.38 -6.18
C TYR A 242 13.70 -2.10 -5.09
N VAL A 243 13.05 -2.30 -3.94
CA VAL A 243 13.55 -3.13 -2.85
C VAL A 243 12.45 -4.12 -2.45
N ALA A 244 12.74 -5.41 -2.62
CA ALA A 244 11.82 -6.47 -2.23
C ALA A 244 11.50 -6.39 -0.74
N LYS A 245 10.22 -6.46 -0.40
CA LYS A 245 9.73 -6.41 0.99
C LYS A 245 10.02 -7.69 1.77
N TYR A 246 10.05 -8.82 1.05
CA TYR A 246 10.23 -10.15 1.59
C TYR A 246 11.47 -10.80 1.00
N SER A 247 12.16 -11.57 1.82
CA SER A 247 13.18 -12.52 1.35
C SER A 247 12.53 -13.78 0.75
N ASP A 248 13.30 -14.54 -0.03
CA ASP A 248 12.84 -15.81 -0.62
C ASP A 248 12.35 -16.80 0.46
N ASP A 249 13.03 -16.90 1.60
CA ASP A 249 12.63 -17.77 2.72
C ASP A 249 11.29 -17.36 3.35
N GLU A 250 11.04 -16.05 3.46
CA GLU A 250 9.77 -15.54 3.98
C GLU A 250 8.61 -15.77 3.01
N LEU A 251 8.85 -15.58 1.71
CA LEU A 251 7.88 -15.88 0.66
C LEU A 251 7.53 -17.37 0.64
N ILE A 252 8.53 -18.25 0.75
CA ILE A 252 8.31 -19.70 0.88
C ILE A 252 7.46 -20.03 2.11
N ALA A 253 7.74 -19.40 3.26
CA ALA A 253 6.96 -19.61 4.47
C ALA A 253 5.49 -19.15 4.31
N LEU A 254 5.26 -18.03 3.62
CA LEU A 254 3.91 -17.51 3.32
C LEU A 254 3.15 -18.40 2.33
N ALA A 255 3.81 -18.90 1.29
CA ALA A 255 3.20 -19.82 0.33
C ALA A 255 2.79 -21.13 1.02
N ASN A 256 3.67 -21.68 1.87
CA ASN A 256 3.42 -22.93 2.59
C ASN A 256 2.33 -22.80 3.67
N SER A 257 2.22 -21.64 4.32
CA SER A 257 1.15 -21.41 5.30
C SER A 257 -0.22 -21.29 4.65
N GLY A 258 -0.25 -20.84 3.39
CA GLY A 258 -1.48 -20.51 2.67
C GLY A 258 -2.24 -19.33 3.27
N SER A 259 -1.66 -18.58 4.22
CA SER A 259 -2.38 -17.52 4.95
C SER A 259 -2.79 -16.36 4.04
N VAL A 260 -2.06 -16.15 2.95
CA VAL A 260 -2.27 -15.04 2.00
C VAL A 260 -3.67 -15.03 1.38
N ILE A 261 -4.35 -16.17 1.26
CA ILE A 261 -5.72 -16.21 0.70
C ILE A 261 -6.76 -15.55 1.62
N ASN A 262 -6.41 -15.34 2.89
CA ASN A 262 -7.29 -14.73 3.88
C ASN A 262 -6.97 -13.25 4.11
N GLU A 263 -5.96 -12.70 3.44
CA GLU A 263 -5.71 -11.26 3.47
C GLU A 263 -6.88 -10.52 2.79
N ARG A 264 -7.29 -9.41 3.38
CA ARG A 264 -8.48 -8.67 2.93
C ARG A 264 -8.18 -7.93 1.64
N PHE A 265 -6.99 -7.39 1.47
CA PHE A 265 -6.65 -6.62 0.27
C PHE A 265 -5.76 -7.41 -0.68
N HIS A 266 -6.34 -7.84 -1.80
CA HIS A 266 -5.63 -8.42 -2.92
C HIS A 266 -5.42 -7.39 -4.03
N VAL A 267 -4.46 -7.62 -4.89
CA VAL A 267 -4.18 -6.78 -6.05
C VAL A 267 -4.10 -7.62 -7.29
N ARG A 268 -4.70 -7.08 -8.35
CA ARG A 268 -4.57 -7.62 -9.69
C ARG A 268 -3.96 -6.61 -10.62
N PHE A 269 -2.89 -7.03 -11.27
CA PHE A 269 -2.27 -6.34 -12.38
C PHE A 269 -2.88 -6.81 -13.71
N MET A 270 -3.29 -5.88 -14.57
CA MET A 270 -3.84 -6.19 -15.90
C MET A 270 -3.62 -5.05 -16.89
N GLU A 271 -3.69 -5.35 -18.19
CA GLU A 271 -3.74 -4.31 -19.22
C GLU A 271 -5.03 -3.50 -19.09
N SER A 272 -4.94 -2.16 -19.19
CA SER A 272 -6.07 -1.25 -19.01
C SER A 272 -7.16 -1.43 -20.07
N SER A 273 -6.83 -2.01 -21.23
CA SER A 273 -7.81 -2.39 -22.25
C SER A 273 -8.81 -3.46 -21.80
N TYR A 274 -8.53 -4.18 -20.70
CA TYR A 274 -9.47 -5.14 -20.12
C TYR A 274 -10.47 -4.51 -19.15
N LEU A 275 -10.28 -3.24 -18.76
CA LEU A 275 -11.21 -2.51 -17.89
C LEU A 275 -12.55 -2.22 -18.58
N GLU A 276 -12.55 -2.17 -19.91
CA GLU A 276 -13.73 -1.93 -20.73
C GLU A 276 -13.70 -2.77 -22.00
N TYR A 277 -14.83 -3.39 -22.37
CA TYR A 277 -14.99 -4.10 -23.63
C TYR A 277 -16.21 -3.58 -24.38
N GLN A 278 -15.99 -2.99 -25.56
CA GLN A 278 -17.04 -2.48 -26.44
C GLN A 278 -18.01 -1.50 -25.74
N GLY A 279 -17.50 -0.55 -24.94
CA GLY A 279 -18.36 0.41 -24.25
C GLY A 279 -19.00 -0.12 -22.96
N LYS A 280 -18.62 -1.31 -22.49
CA LYS A 280 -19.15 -1.93 -21.27
C LYS A 280 -18.04 -2.22 -20.26
N PRO A 281 -18.33 -2.15 -18.96
CA PRO A 281 -17.36 -2.54 -17.93
C PRO A 281 -16.82 -3.94 -18.20
N GLY A 282 -15.50 -4.07 -18.09
CA GLY A 282 -14.81 -5.35 -18.11
C GLY A 282 -15.14 -6.20 -16.89
N MET A 283 -14.44 -7.31 -16.76
CA MET A 283 -14.52 -8.16 -15.57
C MET A 283 -13.18 -8.09 -14.85
N LEU A 284 -13.10 -8.64 -13.64
CA LEU A 284 -11.79 -8.90 -13.07
C LEU A 284 -11.02 -9.70 -14.11
N GLY A 285 -11.43 -10.92 -14.46
CA GLY A 285 -10.68 -11.80 -15.37
C GLY A 285 -11.43 -12.39 -16.54
N ALA A 286 -10.78 -13.37 -17.17
CA ALA A 286 -11.35 -14.06 -18.31
C ALA A 286 -12.57 -14.88 -17.86
N PRO A 287 -13.70 -14.87 -18.60
CA PRO A 287 -14.81 -15.76 -18.34
C PRO A 287 -14.34 -17.22 -18.29
N PHE A 288 -14.86 -17.95 -17.32
CA PHE A 288 -14.49 -19.32 -17.05
C PHE A 288 -15.71 -20.11 -16.60
N GLN A 289 -15.92 -21.24 -17.26
CA GLN A 289 -16.93 -22.23 -16.90
C GLN A 289 -16.24 -23.34 -16.11
N GLY A 290 -16.57 -23.44 -14.83
CA GLY A 290 -16.25 -24.59 -14.00
C GLY A 290 -17.51 -25.44 -13.75
N GLU A 291 -17.32 -26.63 -13.18
CA GLU A 291 -18.42 -27.49 -12.73
C GLU A 291 -19.31 -26.78 -11.69
N SER A 292 -18.71 -25.97 -10.81
CA SER A 292 -19.43 -25.31 -9.71
C SER A 292 -20.03 -23.94 -10.06
N GLY A 293 -19.74 -23.37 -11.23
CA GLY A 293 -20.27 -22.06 -11.61
C GLY A 293 -19.69 -21.45 -12.88
N PHE A 294 -20.15 -20.24 -13.18
CA PHE A 294 -19.70 -19.44 -14.33
C PHE A 294 -19.41 -18.01 -13.88
N GLY A 295 -18.14 -17.62 -13.98
CA GLY A 295 -17.66 -16.30 -13.57
C GLY A 295 -16.27 -16.01 -14.12
N ALA A 296 -15.53 -15.06 -13.55
CA ALA A 296 -14.16 -14.80 -13.97
C ALA A 296 -13.14 -15.72 -13.29
N LYS A 297 -12.10 -16.11 -14.03
CA LYS A 297 -10.85 -16.66 -13.46
C LYS A 297 -9.73 -15.66 -13.51
N TYR A 298 -8.89 -15.64 -12.48
CA TYR A 298 -7.74 -14.74 -12.47
C TYR A 298 -6.66 -15.04 -11.45
N TRP A 299 -5.46 -14.56 -11.79
CA TRP A 299 -4.31 -14.54 -10.92
C TRP A 299 -4.20 -13.17 -10.23
N SER A 300 -3.86 -13.19 -8.96
CA SER A 300 -3.60 -12.00 -8.14
C SER A 300 -2.50 -12.30 -7.12
N THR A 301 -2.08 -11.30 -6.38
CA THR A 301 -1.31 -11.45 -5.13
C THR A 301 -1.90 -10.54 -4.07
N THR A 302 -1.30 -10.45 -2.89
CA THR A 302 -1.78 -9.55 -1.83
C THR A 302 -1.22 -8.14 -2.02
N PHE A 303 -2.01 -7.14 -1.61
CA PHE A 303 -1.58 -5.73 -1.66
C PHE A 303 -0.24 -5.55 -0.95
N ASP A 304 -0.10 -6.16 0.22
CA ASP A 304 1.08 -6.06 1.06
C ASP A 304 2.38 -6.48 0.35
N GLN A 305 2.33 -7.51 -0.48
CA GLN A 305 3.49 -8.03 -1.21
C GLN A 305 3.87 -7.17 -2.42
N LEU A 306 2.88 -6.61 -3.12
CA LEU A 306 3.12 -5.82 -4.33
C LEU A 306 3.32 -4.32 -4.05
N GLU A 307 3.01 -3.86 -2.84
CA GLU A 307 3.12 -2.45 -2.41
C GLU A 307 4.46 -1.83 -2.84
N ASN A 308 5.59 -2.49 -2.59
CA ASN A 308 6.93 -1.98 -2.90
C ASN A 308 7.31 -2.03 -4.39
N ALA A 309 6.64 -2.89 -5.19
CA ALA A 309 6.77 -2.87 -6.65
C ALA A 309 5.99 -1.67 -7.25
N ASP A 310 5.13 -1.05 -6.45
CA ASP A 310 4.41 0.18 -6.76
C ASP A 310 3.55 0.04 -8.05
N SER A 311 3.23 1.16 -8.69
CA SER A 311 2.65 1.45 -9.99
C SER A 311 3.70 1.55 -11.12
N ASP A 312 4.84 0.87 -11.05
CA ASP A 312 5.70 0.67 -12.23
C ASP A 312 5.31 -0.62 -12.98
N PRO A 313 4.76 -0.53 -14.19
CA PRO A 313 4.27 -1.72 -14.91
C PRO A 313 5.39 -2.69 -15.29
N GLU A 314 6.63 -2.24 -15.50
CA GLU A 314 7.74 -3.13 -15.84
C GLU A 314 8.20 -3.92 -14.62
N ILE A 315 8.35 -3.24 -13.47
CA ILE A 315 8.76 -3.87 -12.21
C ILE A 315 7.69 -4.84 -11.73
N ILE A 316 6.41 -4.43 -11.73
CA ILE A 316 5.29 -5.30 -11.37
C ILE A 316 5.26 -6.53 -12.27
N SER A 317 5.36 -6.37 -13.60
CA SER A 317 5.41 -7.50 -14.54
C SER A 317 6.50 -8.48 -14.15
N LYS A 318 7.72 -7.99 -13.89
CA LYS A 318 8.87 -8.84 -13.57
C LYS A 318 8.74 -9.52 -12.19
N VAL A 319 8.21 -8.82 -11.18
CA VAL A 319 7.89 -9.41 -9.87
C VAL A 319 6.83 -10.48 -10.01
N LEU A 320 5.85 -10.30 -10.91
CA LEU A 320 4.77 -11.26 -11.13
C LEU A 320 5.10 -12.37 -12.12
N GLY A 321 6.33 -12.46 -12.62
CA GLY A 321 6.73 -13.49 -13.58
C GLY A 321 6.04 -13.35 -14.94
N LEU A 322 5.80 -12.11 -15.37
CA LEU A 322 5.15 -11.73 -16.63
C LEU A 322 6.13 -10.98 -17.53
N ASP A 323 6.00 -11.19 -18.84
CA ASP A 323 6.72 -10.37 -19.82
C ASP A 323 6.09 -8.96 -19.89
N TYR A 324 6.93 -7.94 -19.84
CA TYR A 324 6.48 -6.54 -19.95
C TYR A 324 6.42 -6.08 -21.41
N ASN A 325 5.28 -5.52 -21.82
CA ASN A 325 5.11 -4.89 -23.14
C ASN A 325 4.93 -3.38 -23.00
N PRO A 326 5.93 -2.54 -23.36
CA PRO A 326 5.86 -1.09 -23.21
C PRO A 326 4.86 -0.40 -24.15
N LYS A 327 4.21 -1.14 -25.06
CA LYS A 327 3.15 -0.61 -25.94
C LYS A 327 1.76 -0.68 -25.32
N ASN A 328 1.62 -1.44 -24.22
CA ASN A 328 0.35 -1.63 -23.54
C ASN A 328 0.28 -0.69 -22.33
N ASP A 329 -0.92 -0.20 -22.06
CA ASP A 329 -1.24 0.52 -20.83
C ASP A 329 -1.68 -0.50 -19.78
N TYR A 330 -1.30 -0.29 -18.51
CA TYR A 330 -1.61 -1.19 -17.42
C TYR A 330 -2.29 -0.47 -16.25
N SER A 331 -3.03 -1.24 -15.45
CA SER A 331 -3.68 -0.78 -14.23
C SER A 331 -3.58 -1.83 -13.13
N LEU A 332 -3.61 -1.37 -11.88
CA LEU A 332 -3.82 -2.21 -10.71
C LEU A 332 -5.28 -2.11 -10.27
N VAL A 333 -5.89 -3.25 -9.97
CA VAL A 333 -7.20 -3.34 -9.30
C VAL A 333 -6.96 -3.86 -7.90
N ILE A 334 -7.24 -3.01 -6.90
CA ILE A 334 -7.19 -3.37 -5.48
C ILE A 334 -8.56 -3.94 -5.12
N ILE A 335 -8.57 -5.13 -4.54
CA ILE A 335 -9.75 -5.95 -4.27
C ILE A 335 -9.91 -6.11 -2.76
N ASP A 336 -11.03 -5.65 -2.21
CA ASP A 336 -11.48 -6.07 -0.88
C ASP A 336 -12.11 -7.46 -1.00
N THR A 337 -11.32 -8.50 -0.73
CA THR A 337 -11.70 -9.91 -0.95
C THR A 337 -12.89 -10.34 -0.11
N GLN A 338 -13.06 -9.77 1.08
CA GLN A 338 -14.20 -10.07 1.95
C GLN A 338 -15.52 -9.59 1.31
N GLN A 339 -15.52 -8.36 0.79
CA GLN A 339 -16.68 -7.80 0.10
C GLN A 339 -16.90 -8.46 -1.27
N ALA A 340 -15.84 -8.65 -2.05
CA ALA A 340 -15.92 -9.27 -3.37
C ALA A 340 -16.43 -10.72 -3.31
N HIS A 341 -15.99 -11.51 -2.31
CA HIS A 341 -16.45 -12.89 -2.11
C HIS A 341 -17.98 -12.97 -1.89
N ALA A 342 -18.56 -12.02 -1.15
CA ALA A 342 -20.01 -11.98 -0.93
C ALA A 342 -20.82 -11.77 -2.22
N LEU A 343 -20.23 -11.11 -3.22
CA LEU A 343 -20.86 -10.83 -4.52
C LEU A 343 -20.67 -11.99 -5.51
N ALA A 344 -19.42 -12.43 -5.69
CA ALA A 344 -19.02 -13.33 -6.77
C ALA A 344 -18.87 -14.80 -6.36
N ASP A 345 -18.95 -15.13 -5.06
CA ASP A 345 -18.66 -16.45 -4.49
C ASP A 345 -17.29 -16.97 -4.97
N THR A 346 -16.26 -16.18 -4.70
CA THR A 346 -14.89 -16.42 -5.18
C THR A 346 -14.22 -17.54 -4.39
N LYS A 347 -13.72 -18.57 -5.09
CA LYS A 347 -12.81 -19.59 -4.56
C LYS A 347 -11.38 -19.17 -4.86
N SER A 348 -10.56 -19.04 -3.82
CA SER A 348 -9.13 -18.67 -3.94
C SER A 348 -8.24 -19.80 -3.45
N ILE A 349 -7.13 -20.04 -4.15
CA ILE A 349 -6.10 -21.01 -3.76
C ILE A 349 -4.72 -20.41 -3.96
N VAL A 350 -3.75 -20.86 -3.17
CA VAL A 350 -2.32 -20.74 -3.54
C VAL A 350 -2.03 -21.81 -4.59
N PRO A 351 -1.62 -21.46 -5.81
CA PRO A 351 -1.58 -22.36 -6.96
C PRO A 351 -0.32 -23.24 -6.96
N THR A 352 -0.17 -24.09 -5.95
CA THR A 352 0.81 -25.19 -6.00
C THR A 352 0.39 -26.23 -7.04
N TYR A 353 1.30 -27.10 -7.49
CA TYR A 353 0.94 -28.22 -8.36
C TYR A 353 -0.20 -29.05 -7.77
N GLU A 354 -0.15 -29.34 -6.46
CA GLU A 354 -1.19 -30.09 -5.76
C GLU A 354 -2.54 -29.36 -5.76
N ASN A 355 -2.55 -28.08 -5.37
CA ASN A 355 -3.78 -27.30 -5.25
C ASN A 355 -4.42 -27.04 -6.62
N LEU A 356 -3.61 -26.74 -7.64
CA LEU A 356 -4.10 -26.50 -8.99
C LEU A 356 -4.59 -27.79 -9.65
N ASN A 357 -3.94 -28.93 -9.36
CA ASN A 357 -4.38 -30.25 -9.81
C ASN A 357 -5.74 -30.61 -9.17
N LYS A 358 -5.88 -30.39 -7.86
CA LYS A 358 -7.16 -30.54 -7.16
C LYS A 358 -8.25 -29.65 -7.76
N PHE A 359 -7.96 -28.37 -7.99
CA PHE A 359 -8.89 -27.44 -8.63
C PHE A 359 -9.33 -27.94 -10.01
N ALA A 360 -8.38 -28.34 -10.87
CA ALA A 360 -8.69 -28.80 -12.21
C ALA A 360 -9.51 -30.11 -12.22
N ARG A 361 -9.30 -31.01 -11.24
CA ARG A 361 -10.17 -32.19 -11.07
C ARG A 361 -11.60 -31.84 -10.70
N GLU A 362 -11.77 -30.80 -9.89
CA GLU A 362 -13.07 -30.39 -9.38
C GLU A 362 -13.85 -29.53 -10.37
N GLU A 363 -13.16 -28.65 -11.11
CA GLU A 363 -13.81 -27.64 -11.95
C GLU A 363 -13.63 -27.88 -13.45
N LEU A 364 -12.71 -28.74 -13.88
CA LEU A 364 -12.37 -29.01 -15.29
C LEU A 364 -12.34 -30.50 -15.62
N SER A 365 -13.14 -31.31 -14.92
CA SER A 365 -13.20 -32.77 -15.11
C SER A 365 -13.57 -33.20 -16.54
N GLU A 366 -14.32 -32.37 -17.26
CA GLU A 366 -14.66 -32.64 -18.67
C GLU A 366 -13.47 -32.39 -19.64
N LYS A 367 -12.48 -31.59 -19.24
CA LYS A 367 -11.35 -31.22 -20.12
C LYS A 367 -10.09 -32.07 -19.90
N PHE A 368 -9.84 -32.48 -18.66
CA PHE A 368 -8.60 -33.16 -18.28
C PHE A 368 -8.85 -34.42 -17.46
N THR A 369 -8.19 -35.51 -17.83
CA THR A 369 -8.23 -36.74 -17.04
C THR A 369 -7.30 -36.66 -15.82
N PRO A 370 -7.56 -37.44 -14.77
CA PRO A 370 -6.66 -37.63 -13.64
C PRO A 370 -5.19 -37.87 -14.00
N GLU A 371 -4.94 -38.70 -15.00
CA GLU A 371 -3.60 -39.09 -15.45
C GLU A 371 -2.92 -37.91 -16.14
N GLN A 372 -3.63 -37.22 -17.03
CA GLN A 372 -3.14 -36.01 -17.69
C GLN A 372 -2.75 -34.95 -16.67
N LEU A 373 -3.60 -34.68 -15.67
CA LEU A 373 -3.30 -33.68 -14.64
C LEU A 373 -2.02 -34.02 -13.85
N ASN A 374 -1.80 -35.29 -13.52
CA ASN A 374 -0.60 -35.71 -12.80
C ASN A 374 0.68 -35.60 -13.66
N THR A 375 0.56 -35.79 -14.97
CA THR A 375 1.66 -35.61 -15.92
C THR A 375 1.94 -34.15 -16.24
N LEU A 376 0.92 -33.30 -16.32
CA LEU A 376 1.06 -31.91 -16.74
C LEU A 376 1.43 -30.96 -15.58
N LEU A 377 0.96 -31.26 -14.36
CA LEU A 377 1.21 -30.45 -13.16
C LEU A 377 2.30 -31.09 -12.30
N ASN A 378 3.52 -31.14 -12.82
CA ASN A 378 4.71 -31.50 -12.06
C ASN A 378 5.95 -30.71 -12.54
N PRO A 379 7.00 -30.63 -11.70
CA PRO A 379 8.20 -29.84 -12.02
C PRO A 379 8.93 -30.28 -13.30
N GLU A 380 9.05 -31.59 -13.54
CA GLU A 380 9.79 -32.12 -14.70
C GLU A 380 9.14 -31.71 -16.01
N PHE A 381 7.81 -31.86 -16.12
CA PHE A 381 7.06 -31.48 -17.31
C PHE A 381 7.03 -29.95 -17.47
N GLN A 382 6.86 -29.20 -16.39
CA GLN A 382 6.86 -27.75 -16.45
C GLN A 382 8.20 -27.18 -16.91
N ASN A 383 9.34 -27.76 -16.49
CA ASN A 383 10.65 -27.36 -16.97
C ASN A 383 10.80 -27.60 -18.48
N LYS A 384 10.44 -28.81 -18.95
CA LYS A 384 10.46 -29.13 -20.39
C LYS A 384 9.54 -28.19 -21.18
N TYR A 385 8.36 -27.90 -20.65
CA TYR A 385 7.40 -26.99 -21.28
C TYR A 385 7.95 -25.57 -21.37
N ASN A 386 8.55 -25.06 -20.28
CA ASN A 386 9.17 -23.74 -20.25
C ASN A 386 10.25 -23.61 -21.34
N GLU A 387 11.17 -24.58 -21.42
CA GLU A 387 12.24 -24.58 -22.42
C GLU A 387 11.67 -24.49 -23.84
N LEU A 388 10.75 -25.40 -24.20
CA LEU A 388 10.18 -25.47 -25.55
C LEU A 388 9.32 -24.24 -25.88
N TYR A 389 8.54 -23.72 -24.92
CA TYR A 389 7.71 -22.54 -25.14
C TYR A 389 8.57 -21.28 -25.31
N THR A 390 9.65 -21.16 -24.53
CA THR A 390 10.62 -20.06 -24.66
C THR A 390 11.35 -20.12 -26.00
N GLU A 391 11.72 -21.32 -26.47
CA GLU A 391 12.27 -21.49 -27.82
C GLU A 391 11.26 -21.12 -28.91
N ALA A 392 9.98 -21.46 -28.73
CA ALA A 392 8.91 -21.07 -29.65
C ALA A 392 8.75 -19.54 -29.72
N LEU A 393 8.73 -18.84 -28.58
CA LEU A 393 8.70 -17.38 -28.51
C LEU A 393 9.89 -16.76 -29.24
N ASN A 394 11.10 -17.24 -28.97
CA ASN A 394 12.34 -16.72 -29.56
C ASN A 394 12.49 -17.06 -31.06
N SER A 395 11.74 -18.04 -31.57
CA SER A 395 11.78 -18.40 -32.99
C SER A 395 11.10 -17.37 -33.90
N GLY A 396 10.25 -16.50 -33.35
CA GLY A 396 9.42 -15.56 -34.11
C GLY A 396 8.24 -16.21 -34.84
N VAL A 397 7.94 -17.49 -34.57
CA VAL A 397 6.75 -18.18 -35.11
C VAL A 397 5.47 -17.74 -34.40
N MET A 398 5.57 -17.35 -33.13
CA MET A 398 4.46 -16.84 -32.33
C MET A 398 4.24 -15.35 -32.58
N GLU A 399 2.98 -14.92 -32.73
CA GLU A 399 2.63 -13.51 -32.95
C GLU A 399 2.66 -12.69 -31.66
N ALA A 400 2.40 -13.33 -30.51
CA ALA A 400 2.39 -12.73 -29.18
C ALA A 400 2.68 -13.80 -28.11
N GLU A 401 2.91 -13.37 -26.87
CA GLU A 401 3.25 -14.27 -25.75
C GLU A 401 2.21 -15.38 -25.52
N TRP A 402 0.93 -15.07 -25.72
CA TRP A 402 -0.21 -15.97 -25.51
C TRP A 402 -0.69 -16.70 -26.78
N ASP A 403 0.10 -16.67 -27.86
CA ASP A 403 -0.22 -17.34 -29.13
C ASP A 403 -0.03 -18.87 -29.05
N THR A 404 -1.05 -19.57 -28.54
CA THR A 404 -1.03 -21.03 -28.41
C THR A 404 -1.02 -21.76 -29.76
N GLU A 405 -1.56 -21.17 -30.81
CA GLU A 405 -1.54 -21.74 -32.17
C GLU A 405 -0.13 -21.68 -32.76
N GLY A 406 0.56 -20.54 -32.61
CA GLY A 406 1.96 -20.37 -32.96
C GLY A 406 2.88 -21.32 -32.21
N ALA A 407 2.66 -21.50 -30.90
CA ALA A 407 3.41 -22.47 -30.09
C ALA A 407 3.19 -23.91 -30.57
N LEU A 408 1.94 -24.30 -30.85
CA LEU A 408 1.62 -25.63 -31.38
C LEU A 408 2.27 -25.87 -32.76
N LYS A 409 2.25 -24.86 -33.62
CA LYS A 409 2.95 -24.88 -34.92
C LYS A 409 4.45 -25.08 -34.74
N TYR A 410 5.07 -24.41 -33.77
CA TYR A 410 6.48 -24.64 -33.44
C TYR A 410 6.71 -26.10 -33.01
N PHE A 411 5.93 -26.61 -32.05
CA PHE A 411 6.06 -27.99 -31.56
C PHE A 411 5.89 -29.04 -32.66
N SER A 412 5.01 -28.79 -33.64
CA SER A 412 4.77 -29.72 -34.76
C SER A 412 5.98 -29.90 -35.69
N ASN A 413 6.92 -28.95 -35.67
CA ASN A 413 8.15 -29.02 -36.47
C ASN A 413 9.32 -29.70 -35.73
N LEU A 414 9.14 -29.99 -34.43
CA LEU A 414 10.13 -30.70 -33.63
C LEU A 414 10.06 -32.21 -33.91
N LYS A 415 11.17 -32.91 -33.68
CA LYS A 415 11.24 -34.38 -33.81
C LYS A 415 10.71 -35.08 -32.56
N LEU A 416 9.48 -34.73 -32.15
CA LEU A 416 8.80 -35.34 -31.01
C LEU A 416 8.08 -36.62 -31.44
N ASN A 417 7.90 -37.55 -30.50
CA ASN A 417 6.97 -38.64 -30.74
C ASN A 417 5.51 -38.18 -30.54
N GLN A 418 4.56 -38.94 -31.06
CA GLN A 418 3.14 -38.59 -31.03
C GLN A 418 2.61 -38.30 -29.61
N SER A 419 3.00 -39.13 -28.63
CA SER A 419 2.55 -38.96 -27.25
C SER A 419 3.11 -37.70 -26.59
N GLU A 420 4.35 -37.33 -26.89
CA GLU A 420 4.95 -36.09 -26.39
C GLU A 420 4.27 -34.85 -26.98
N PHE A 421 3.97 -34.88 -28.28
CA PHE A 421 3.27 -33.79 -28.96
C PHE A 421 1.86 -33.59 -28.37
N GLU A 422 1.10 -34.67 -28.19
CA GLU A 422 -0.24 -34.64 -27.58
C GLU A 422 -0.23 -34.08 -26.15
N LEU A 423 0.80 -34.40 -25.35
CA LEU A 423 0.94 -33.83 -24.01
C LEU A 423 1.23 -32.32 -24.04
N LEU A 424 2.06 -31.85 -24.98
CA LEU A 424 2.31 -30.40 -25.15
C LEU A 424 1.07 -29.65 -25.62
N GLU A 425 0.29 -30.22 -26.55
CA GLU A 425 -1.00 -29.68 -26.97
C GLU A 425 -1.95 -29.57 -25.77
N LYS A 426 -2.04 -30.61 -24.94
CA LYS A 426 -2.85 -30.56 -23.71
C LYS A 426 -2.34 -29.55 -22.69
N ARG A 427 -1.03 -29.32 -22.61
CA ARG A 427 -0.45 -28.28 -21.73
C ARG A 427 -0.81 -26.87 -22.20
N LEU A 428 -0.85 -26.64 -23.51
CA LEU A 428 -1.31 -25.37 -24.11
C LEU A 428 -2.80 -25.14 -23.82
N GLU A 429 -3.64 -26.17 -23.96
CA GLU A 429 -5.05 -26.10 -23.59
C GLU A 429 -5.25 -25.76 -22.10
N MET A 430 -4.39 -26.34 -21.24
CA MET A 430 -4.37 -26.02 -19.82
C MET A 430 -3.94 -24.57 -19.57
N GLN A 431 -2.85 -24.09 -20.18
CA GLN A 431 -2.42 -22.70 -20.07
C GLN A 431 -3.54 -21.73 -20.49
N ALA A 432 -4.23 -22.00 -21.60
CA ALA A 432 -5.37 -21.18 -22.03
C ALA A 432 -6.52 -21.24 -21.02
N SER A 433 -6.79 -22.42 -20.46
CA SER A 433 -7.90 -22.66 -19.54
C SER A 433 -7.70 -22.07 -18.15
N ILE A 434 -6.50 -22.13 -17.57
CA ILE A 434 -6.25 -21.70 -16.17
C ILE A 434 -5.13 -20.68 -16.02
N GLY A 435 -4.41 -20.33 -17.07
CA GLY A 435 -3.42 -19.25 -17.06
C GLY A 435 -2.05 -19.59 -16.47
N ASN A 436 -1.76 -20.87 -16.20
CA ASN A 436 -0.43 -21.29 -15.76
C ASN A 436 0.55 -21.25 -16.94
N ASN A 437 1.29 -20.15 -17.08
CA ASN A 437 2.19 -19.87 -18.20
C ASN A 437 3.51 -20.68 -18.12
N GLN A 438 4.47 -20.34 -18.98
CA GLN A 438 5.82 -20.91 -19.00
C GLN A 438 6.60 -20.65 -17.71
N HIS A 439 6.34 -19.54 -17.01
CA HIS A 439 7.03 -19.16 -15.78
C HIS A 439 6.42 -19.77 -14.51
N PHE A 440 5.28 -20.44 -14.60
CA PHE A 440 4.63 -21.10 -13.48
C PHE A 440 5.58 -22.07 -12.76
N LEU A 441 5.77 -21.87 -11.46
CA LEU A 441 6.69 -22.68 -10.64
C LEU A 441 5.99 -23.86 -9.94
N GLY A 442 4.68 -23.74 -9.69
CA GLY A 442 3.88 -24.74 -8.98
C GLY A 442 4.24 -24.93 -7.51
N ASN A 443 4.98 -23.99 -6.92
CA ASN A 443 5.23 -23.89 -5.48
C ASN A 443 4.39 -22.77 -4.82
N GLY A 444 3.50 -22.12 -5.57
CA GLY A 444 2.68 -21.00 -5.10
C GLY A 444 3.36 -19.64 -5.16
N LEU A 445 4.56 -19.55 -5.74
CA LEU A 445 5.33 -18.31 -5.89
C LEU A 445 5.49 -17.94 -7.37
N THR A 446 5.52 -16.65 -7.66
CA THR A 446 5.94 -16.15 -8.97
C THR A 446 7.45 -16.29 -9.12
N LYS A 447 7.88 -16.62 -10.34
CA LYS A 447 9.29 -16.47 -10.72
C LYS A 447 9.61 -14.98 -10.81
N ASN A 448 10.62 -14.50 -10.09
CA ASN A 448 11.07 -13.14 -10.26
C ASN A 448 11.94 -13.02 -11.52
N LEU A 449 11.65 -12.01 -12.34
CA LEU A 449 12.44 -11.69 -13.54
C LEU A 449 13.38 -10.50 -13.31
N LEU A 450 13.42 -9.94 -12.09
CA LEU A 450 14.42 -8.96 -11.65
C LEU A 450 15.69 -9.68 -11.13
N GLU A 451 16.82 -8.99 -11.16
CA GLU A 451 18.06 -9.50 -10.55
C GLU A 451 17.99 -9.43 -9.02
N GLY A 452 18.49 -10.46 -8.32
CA GLY A 452 18.76 -10.44 -6.88
C GLY A 452 17.94 -11.38 -5.99
N THR A 453 16.74 -11.79 -6.42
CA THR A 453 15.85 -12.71 -5.68
C THR A 453 15.26 -13.75 -6.62
N GLU A 454 15.02 -14.98 -6.15
CA GLU A 454 14.44 -16.04 -6.99
C GLU A 454 12.92 -15.86 -7.17
N TYR A 455 12.24 -15.40 -6.11
CA TYR A 455 10.78 -15.29 -6.07
C TYR A 455 10.31 -13.85 -5.98
N GLY A 456 9.14 -13.57 -6.54
CA GLY A 456 8.57 -12.23 -6.55
C GLY A 456 7.47 -12.03 -5.50
N ALA A 457 6.41 -12.85 -5.56
CA ALA A 457 5.30 -12.81 -4.64
C ALA A 457 4.61 -14.17 -4.53
N VAL A 458 3.82 -14.38 -3.47
CA VAL A 458 2.90 -15.51 -3.37
C VAL A 458 1.70 -15.28 -4.28
N GLU A 459 1.47 -16.23 -5.18
CA GLU A 459 0.37 -16.21 -6.13
C GLU A 459 -0.94 -16.65 -5.47
N THR A 460 -2.03 -16.07 -5.96
CA THR A 460 -3.38 -16.53 -5.68
C THR A 460 -4.12 -16.72 -7.00
N PHE A 461 -4.64 -17.92 -7.20
CA PHE A 461 -5.56 -18.22 -8.29
C PHE A 461 -6.98 -18.15 -7.77
N ASN A 462 -7.82 -17.38 -8.46
CA ASN A 462 -9.18 -17.06 -8.06
C ASN A 462 -10.15 -17.49 -9.16
N PHE A 463 -11.26 -18.08 -8.73
CA PHE A 463 -12.38 -18.43 -9.58
C PHE A 463 -13.68 -17.94 -8.95
N GLU A 464 -14.33 -16.99 -9.62
CA GLU A 464 -15.67 -16.53 -9.28
C GLU A 464 -16.71 -17.53 -9.80
N ARG A 465 -17.63 -17.97 -8.96
CA ARG A 465 -18.73 -18.84 -9.42
C ARG A 465 -19.89 -18.07 -10.05
N LYS A 466 -19.86 -16.74 -9.97
CA LYS A 466 -20.83 -15.83 -10.57
C LYS A 466 -20.11 -14.76 -11.36
N LEU A 467 -20.57 -14.53 -12.60
CA LEU A 467 -20.02 -13.49 -13.45
C LEU A 467 -20.45 -12.10 -12.98
N ILE A 468 -19.49 -11.34 -12.47
CA ILE A 468 -19.67 -9.96 -12.00
C ILE A 468 -18.72 -9.05 -12.81
N ASN A 469 -19.22 -7.94 -13.33
CA ASN A 469 -18.38 -6.95 -14.00
C ASN A 469 -17.77 -5.95 -12.99
N LEU A 470 -16.75 -5.21 -13.42
CA LEU A 470 -16.00 -4.29 -12.55
C LEU A 470 -16.89 -3.22 -11.89
N GLU A 471 -17.89 -2.70 -12.60
CA GLU A 471 -18.82 -1.70 -12.05
C GLU A 471 -19.74 -2.28 -10.97
N GLN A 472 -20.18 -3.53 -11.13
CA GLN A 472 -21.06 -4.22 -10.19
C GLN A 472 -20.40 -4.54 -8.84
N PHE A 473 -19.06 -4.59 -8.78
CA PHE A 473 -18.36 -4.73 -7.52
C PHE A 473 -18.43 -3.47 -6.64
N GLY A 474 -18.73 -2.30 -7.22
CA GLY A 474 -18.89 -1.04 -6.50
C GLY A 474 -17.72 -0.75 -5.54
N ASP A 475 -18.04 -0.46 -4.28
CA ASP A 475 -17.07 -0.13 -3.22
C ASP A 475 -16.19 -1.32 -2.75
N SER A 476 -16.29 -2.48 -3.42
CA SER A 476 -15.44 -3.64 -3.15
C SER A 476 -14.11 -3.59 -3.92
N LEU A 477 -13.98 -2.69 -4.90
CA LEU A 477 -12.78 -2.52 -5.72
C LEU A 477 -12.36 -1.06 -5.76
N ASP A 478 -11.06 -0.84 -5.95
CA ASP A 478 -10.51 0.44 -6.41
C ASP A 478 -9.54 0.20 -7.56
N ILE A 479 -9.57 1.05 -8.57
CA ILE A 479 -8.83 0.85 -9.82
C ILE A 479 -7.91 2.04 -10.01
N THR A 480 -6.60 1.79 -10.08
CA THR A 480 -5.65 2.85 -10.34
C THR A 480 -5.86 3.43 -11.73
N PRO A 481 -5.57 4.72 -11.94
CA PRO A 481 -5.33 5.25 -13.28
C PRO A 481 -4.27 4.41 -14.02
N VAL A 482 -4.18 4.58 -15.33
CA VAL A 482 -3.11 3.97 -16.14
C VAL A 482 -1.76 4.26 -15.48
N ILE A 483 -1.10 3.19 -15.06
CA ILE A 483 0.19 3.27 -14.40
C ILE A 483 1.28 3.43 -15.45
N LYS A 484 2.33 4.18 -15.14
CA LYS A 484 3.35 4.57 -16.12
C LYS A 484 4.70 4.03 -15.71
N PRO A 485 5.54 3.60 -16.66
CA PRO A 485 6.93 3.29 -16.35
C PRO A 485 7.61 4.52 -15.76
N LEU A 486 8.54 4.29 -14.86
CA LEU A 486 9.46 5.31 -14.39
C LEU A 486 10.25 5.80 -15.59
N ASN A 487 10.08 7.08 -15.94
CA ASN A 487 11.06 7.77 -16.77
C ASN A 487 12.30 7.99 -15.89
N LEU A 488 13.13 6.95 -15.73
CA LEU A 488 14.50 7.10 -15.29
C LEU A 488 15.19 7.93 -16.36
N GLY A 489 15.19 9.25 -16.18
CA GLY A 489 15.91 10.16 -17.07
C GLY A 489 17.35 9.66 -17.21
N MET A 490 17.79 9.48 -18.46
CA MET A 490 19.21 9.38 -18.79
C MET A 490 19.98 10.61 -18.30
#